data_AF-A0A961GED2-F1
#
_entry.id   AF-A0A961GED2-F1
#
_cell.length_a   1.000
_cell.length_b   1.000
_cell.length_c   1.000
_cell.angle_alpha   90.00
_cell.angle_beta   90.00
_cell.angle_gamma   90.00
#
_symmetry.space_group_name_H-M   'P 1'
#
loop_
_entity.id
_entity.type
_entity.pdbx_description
1 polymer ?
#
loop_
_entity_poly.entity_id
_entity_poly.type
_entity_poly.pdbx_seq_one_letter_code
_entity_poly.pdbx_strand_id
1 'polypeptide(L)'
;MSPQNFREYLDALLEQGYTVDHDITGSDPDLIDPGGSPVDTWREGYPYDERMGRGEYEQLKYDLQVELLKFQYWNQDVGGRHVILFEGRDAAGKGGTIKRFTEHLNPRLAHVVALGTPTTTEQGQWYFQRYVQHLPTAGHLVLFDRSWYNRGGVERVMGFCTDEQHRLFLEQAPVFEKMLIDAGTSVTKFWFSVT
;
A
#
# COMPACT_ATOMS: atom_id res chain seq x y z
N MET A 1 -13.50 1.12 -13.09
CA MET A 1 -13.94 0.05 -14.03
C MET A 1 -14.90 -0.86 -13.30
N SER A 2 -16.02 -1.23 -13.91
CA SER A 2 -16.93 -2.22 -13.32
C SER A 2 -16.28 -3.62 -13.35
N PRO A 3 -16.62 -4.54 -12.43
CA PRO A 3 -16.04 -5.90 -12.39
C PRO A 3 -16.28 -6.71 -13.68
N GLN A 4 -17.33 -6.40 -14.43
CA GLN A 4 -17.68 -7.02 -15.70
C GLN A 4 -16.68 -6.67 -16.81
N ASN A 5 -16.26 -5.40 -16.87
CA ASN A 5 -15.35 -4.90 -17.90
C ASN A 5 -13.91 -5.42 -17.73
N PHE A 6 -13.48 -5.68 -16.49
CA PHE A 6 -12.14 -6.22 -16.23
C PHE A 6 -11.99 -7.69 -16.63
N ARG A 7 -13.02 -8.52 -16.40
CA ARG A 7 -13.00 -9.92 -16.86
C ARG A 7 -13.01 -10.02 -18.37
N GLU A 8 -13.88 -9.25 -19.03
CA GLU A 8 -13.93 -9.19 -20.50
C GLU A 8 -12.59 -8.73 -21.10
N TYR A 9 -11.91 -7.79 -20.45
CA TYR A 9 -10.57 -7.37 -20.84
C TYR A 9 -9.52 -8.48 -20.68
N LEU A 10 -9.54 -9.22 -19.56
CA LEU A 10 -8.62 -10.34 -19.34
C LEU A 10 -8.88 -11.48 -20.33
N ASP A 11 -10.14 -11.80 -20.58
CA ASP A 11 -10.53 -12.82 -21.55
C ASP A 11 -10.06 -12.44 -22.96
N ALA A 12 -10.19 -11.16 -23.35
CA ALA A 12 -9.68 -10.65 -24.62
C ALA A 12 -8.14 -10.74 -24.73
N LEU A 13 -7.40 -10.52 -23.64
CA LEU A 13 -5.93 -10.70 -23.62
C LEU A 13 -5.54 -12.18 -23.77
N LEU A 14 -6.25 -13.09 -23.08
CA LEU A 14 -6.02 -14.52 -23.22
C LEU A 14 -6.34 -15.01 -24.64
N GLU A 15 -7.43 -14.54 -25.24
CA GLU A 15 -7.79 -14.83 -26.63
C GLU A 15 -6.74 -14.30 -27.62
N GLN A 16 -6.08 -13.19 -27.29
CA GLN A 16 -4.97 -12.65 -28.08
C GLN A 16 -3.66 -13.43 -27.91
N GLY A 17 -3.60 -14.39 -26.97
CA GLY A 17 -2.45 -15.27 -26.76
C GLY A 17 -1.47 -14.81 -25.68
N TYR A 18 -1.84 -13.82 -24.85
CA TYR A 18 -1.03 -13.43 -23.70
C TYR A 18 -1.08 -14.52 -22.62
N THR A 19 0.05 -14.77 -21.97
CA THR A 19 0.15 -15.76 -20.88
C THR A 19 0.89 -15.18 -19.68
N VAL A 20 0.82 -15.88 -18.54
CA VAL A 20 1.52 -15.49 -17.32
C VAL A 20 2.52 -16.57 -16.96
N ASP A 21 3.79 -16.20 -16.85
CA ASP A 21 4.85 -17.09 -16.39
C ASP A 21 5.14 -16.84 -14.90
N HIS A 22 5.20 -17.92 -14.12
CA HIS A 22 5.46 -17.92 -12.69
C HIS A 22 6.84 -18.50 -12.31
N ASP A 23 7.54 -19.11 -13.27
CA ASP A 23 8.60 -20.09 -12.98
C ASP A 23 10.03 -19.54 -13.11
N ILE A 24 10.23 -18.35 -13.69
CA ILE A 24 11.59 -17.88 -13.97
C ILE A 24 12.32 -17.41 -12.69
N THR A 25 11.61 -16.92 -11.66
CA THR A 25 12.29 -16.36 -10.48
C THR A 25 11.64 -16.59 -9.11
N GLY A 26 10.44 -17.15 -8.97
CA GLY A 26 9.81 -17.32 -7.65
C GLY A 26 9.41 -16.01 -6.94
N SER A 27 9.38 -14.88 -7.66
CA SER A 27 8.79 -13.62 -7.23
C SER A 27 8.16 -12.91 -8.42
N ASP A 28 6.90 -12.50 -8.25
CA ASP A 28 5.98 -11.82 -9.17
C ASP A 28 5.86 -12.37 -10.62
N PRO A 29 4.64 -12.65 -11.10
CA PRO A 29 4.42 -13.16 -12.44
C PRO A 29 4.86 -12.19 -13.54
N ASP A 30 5.49 -12.71 -14.60
CA ASP A 30 5.73 -11.96 -15.83
C ASP A 30 4.56 -12.16 -16.80
N LEU A 31 4.06 -11.06 -17.38
CA LEU A 31 3.12 -11.12 -18.50
C LEU A 31 3.91 -11.37 -19.77
N ILE A 32 3.60 -12.47 -20.47
CA ILE A 32 4.24 -12.88 -21.71
C ILE A 32 3.31 -12.56 -22.88
N ASP A 33 3.84 -11.90 -23.90
CA ASP A 33 3.13 -11.57 -25.12
C ASP A 33 2.89 -12.81 -26.01
N PRO A 34 2.03 -12.71 -27.04
CA PRO A 34 1.77 -13.82 -27.95
C PRO A 34 3.01 -14.31 -28.74
N GLY A 35 4.07 -13.50 -28.78
CA GLY A 35 5.37 -13.84 -29.37
C GLY A 35 6.33 -14.55 -28.41
N GLY A 36 5.91 -14.79 -27.15
CA GLY A 36 6.71 -15.46 -26.13
C GLY A 36 7.71 -14.55 -25.41
N SER A 37 7.60 -13.23 -25.57
CA SER A 37 8.49 -12.26 -24.92
C SER A 37 7.81 -11.59 -23.71
N PRO A 38 8.55 -11.30 -22.63
CA PRO A 38 8.00 -10.53 -21.51
C PRO A 38 7.55 -9.13 -21.95
N VAL A 39 6.37 -8.71 -21.48
CA VAL A 39 5.87 -7.36 -21.71
C VAL A 39 6.58 -6.39 -20.78
N ASP A 40 7.37 -5.49 -21.37
CA ASP A 40 8.18 -4.49 -20.67
C ASP A 40 7.39 -3.22 -20.28
N THR A 41 6.18 -3.34 -19.73
CA THR A 41 5.34 -2.18 -19.32
C THR A 41 6.07 -1.25 -18.35
N TRP A 42 6.99 -1.80 -17.56
CA TRP A 42 7.83 -1.05 -16.63
C TRP A 42 8.75 -0.03 -17.32
N ARG A 43 8.98 -0.07 -18.64
CA ARG A 43 9.81 0.95 -19.32
C ARG A 43 9.05 2.25 -19.60
N GLU A 44 7.72 2.25 -19.51
CA GLU A 44 6.91 3.44 -19.78
C GLU A 44 7.06 4.46 -18.65
N GLY A 45 7.84 5.52 -18.86
CA GLY A 45 8.01 6.59 -17.86
C GLY A 45 8.86 6.20 -16.63
N TYR A 46 9.57 5.07 -16.69
CA TYR A 46 10.51 4.65 -15.64
C TYR A 46 11.87 5.32 -15.84
N PRO A 47 12.49 5.86 -14.78
CA PRO A 47 13.66 6.73 -14.91
C PRO A 47 14.99 5.97 -15.12
N TYR A 48 14.97 4.63 -15.11
CA TYR A 48 16.18 3.80 -15.25
C TYR A 48 16.09 2.91 -16.50
N ASP A 49 17.24 2.68 -17.13
CA ASP A 49 17.33 1.88 -18.36
C ASP A 49 17.06 0.38 -18.13
N GLU A 50 17.34 -0.09 -16.91
CA GLU A 50 17.24 -1.48 -16.48
C GLU A 50 16.60 -1.58 -15.09
N ARG A 51 15.91 -2.69 -14.82
CA ARG A 51 15.45 -3.04 -13.47
C ARG A 51 16.66 -3.40 -12.60
N MET A 52 16.56 -3.12 -11.30
CA MET A 52 17.57 -3.55 -10.33
C MET A 52 17.80 -5.07 -10.43
N GLY A 53 19.06 -5.48 -10.52
CA GLY A 53 19.43 -6.88 -10.58
C GLY A 53 19.00 -7.62 -9.31
N ARG A 54 18.52 -8.86 -9.44
CA ARG A 54 17.98 -9.61 -8.30
C ARG A 54 18.98 -9.79 -7.15
N GLY A 55 20.24 -10.07 -7.47
CA GLY A 55 21.28 -10.24 -6.45
C GLY A 55 21.53 -8.94 -5.66
N GLU A 56 21.51 -7.80 -6.35
CA GLU A 56 21.62 -6.48 -5.72
C GLU A 56 20.40 -6.18 -4.85
N TYR A 57 19.19 -6.42 -5.37
CA TYR A 57 17.94 -6.24 -4.63
C TYR A 57 17.91 -7.06 -3.34
N GLU A 58 18.23 -8.35 -3.39
CA GLU A 58 18.21 -9.22 -2.23
C GLU A 58 19.22 -8.79 -1.16
N GLN A 59 20.41 -8.35 -1.57
CA GLN A 59 21.42 -7.84 -0.65
C GLN A 59 20.96 -6.54 0.03
N LEU A 60 20.51 -5.56 -0.74
CA LEU A 60 20.03 -4.28 -0.20
C LEU A 60 18.81 -4.46 0.70
N LYS A 61 17.86 -5.33 0.30
CA LYS A 61 16.69 -5.67 1.11
C LYS A 61 17.09 -6.27 2.45
N TYR A 62 18.03 -7.22 2.45
CA TYR A 62 18.53 -7.84 3.67
C TYR A 62 19.12 -6.79 4.62
N ASP A 63 20.00 -5.92 4.11
CA ASP A 63 20.66 -4.89 4.91
C ASP A 63 19.62 -3.90 5.50
N LEU A 64 18.63 -3.48 4.70
CA LEU A 64 17.53 -2.64 5.17
C LEU A 64 16.64 -3.33 6.21
N GLN A 65 16.40 -4.64 6.08
CA GLN A 65 15.63 -5.40 7.07
C GLN A 65 16.38 -5.54 8.41
N VAL A 66 17.71 -5.62 8.38
CA VAL A 66 18.54 -5.53 9.60
C VAL A 66 18.37 -4.16 10.26
N GLU A 67 18.35 -3.07 9.49
CA GLU A 67 18.09 -1.73 10.03
C GLU A 67 16.66 -1.59 10.57
N LEU A 68 15.66 -2.20 9.93
CA LEU A 68 14.28 -2.23 10.43
C LEU A 68 14.18 -2.94 11.79
N LEU A 69 14.92 -4.02 12.00
CA LEU A 69 15.01 -4.70 13.29
C LEU A 69 15.62 -3.78 14.36
N LYS A 70 16.74 -3.13 14.06
CA LYS A 70 17.39 -2.15 14.97
C LYS A 70 16.42 -1.02 15.31
N PHE A 71 15.72 -0.50 14.30
CA PHE A 71 14.68 0.51 14.47
C PHE A 71 13.56 0.02 15.40
N GLN A 72 13.07 -1.21 15.23
CA GLN A 72 12.01 -1.76 16.09
C GLN A 72 12.46 -1.88 17.55
N TYR A 73 13.67 -2.37 17.80
CA TYR A 73 14.23 -2.45 19.16
C TYR A 73 14.37 -1.06 19.79
N TRP A 74 14.97 -0.12 19.05
CA TRP A 74 15.08 1.27 19.51
C TRP A 74 13.71 1.89 19.78
N ASN A 75 12.73 1.65 18.91
CA ASN A 75 11.38 2.19 19.07
C ASN A 75 10.69 1.69 20.34
N GLN A 76 10.91 0.42 20.69
CA GLN A 76 10.41 -0.15 21.93
C GLN A 76 11.00 0.56 23.16
N ASP A 77 12.29 0.85 23.14
CA ASP A 77 12.99 1.51 24.26
C ASP A 77 12.55 2.97 24.45
N VAL A 78 12.38 3.71 23.35
CA VAL A 78 11.97 5.13 23.41
C VAL A 78 10.45 5.34 23.47
N GLY A 79 9.68 4.27 23.28
CA GLY A 79 8.22 4.33 23.26
C GLY A 79 7.64 5.12 22.08
N GLY A 80 8.36 5.17 20.95
CA GLY A 80 7.92 5.90 19.77
C GLY A 80 6.65 5.29 19.14
N ARG A 81 5.89 6.13 18.44
CA ARG A 81 4.62 5.75 17.79
C ARG A 81 4.68 6.12 16.33
N HIS A 82 4.49 5.13 15.48
CA HIS A 82 4.66 5.29 14.04
C HIS A 82 3.43 4.81 13.28
N VAL A 83 2.92 5.67 12.40
CA VAL A 83 1.89 5.34 11.42
C VAL A 83 2.50 5.49 10.03
N ILE A 84 2.40 4.43 9.21
CA ILE A 84 2.84 4.44 7.82
C ILE A 84 1.65 4.11 6.94
N LEU A 85 1.30 5.00 6.01
CA LEU A 85 0.21 4.82 5.06
C LEU A 85 0.77 4.37 3.72
N PHE A 86 0.22 3.29 3.16
CA PHE A 86 0.55 2.79 1.84
C PHE A 86 -0.64 3.04 0.90
N GLU A 87 -0.52 4.07 0.07
CA GLU A 87 -1.50 4.46 -0.95
C GLU A 87 -0.91 4.29 -2.36
N GLY A 88 -1.78 4.29 -3.38
CA GLY A 88 -1.34 4.15 -4.78
C GLY A 88 -2.35 3.36 -5.60
N ARG A 89 -2.09 3.27 -6.91
CA ARG A 89 -2.97 2.57 -7.86
C ARG A 89 -3.13 1.09 -7.51
N ASP A 90 -4.19 0.48 -8.04
CA ASP A 90 -4.35 -0.97 -7.97
C ASP A 90 -3.16 -1.64 -8.67
N ALA A 91 -2.71 -2.77 -8.12
CA ALA A 91 -1.50 -3.49 -8.57
C ALA A 91 -0.16 -2.72 -8.48
N ALA A 92 -0.09 -1.55 -7.84
CA ALA A 92 1.15 -0.76 -7.73
C ALA A 92 2.23 -1.32 -6.77
N GLY A 93 2.09 -2.54 -6.25
CA GLY A 93 3.10 -3.16 -5.37
C GLY A 93 3.03 -2.82 -3.87
N LYS A 94 1.92 -2.23 -3.39
CA LYS A 94 1.72 -1.90 -1.96
C LYS A 94 1.89 -3.11 -1.04
N GLY A 95 1.13 -4.17 -1.30
CA GLY A 95 1.12 -5.38 -0.48
C GLY A 95 2.48 -6.10 -0.46
N GLY A 96 3.17 -6.16 -1.61
CA GLY A 96 4.53 -6.69 -1.70
C GLY A 96 5.51 -5.90 -0.83
N THR A 97 5.42 -4.56 -0.86
CA THR A 97 6.27 -3.70 -0.03
C THR A 97 5.98 -3.87 1.46
N ILE A 98 4.70 -3.87 1.86
CA ILE A 98 4.31 -4.13 3.26
C ILE A 98 4.85 -5.49 3.71
N LYS A 99 4.74 -6.52 2.87
CA LYS A 99 5.27 -7.86 3.16
C LYS A 99 6.78 -7.83 3.42
N ARG A 100 7.56 -7.06 2.64
CA ARG A 100 9.02 -6.92 2.88
C ARG A 100 9.34 -6.14 4.15
N PHE A 101 8.55 -5.12 4.48
CA PHE A 101 8.68 -4.38 5.73
C PHE A 101 8.47 -5.29 6.95
N THR A 102 7.46 -6.15 6.92
CA THR A 102 7.04 -6.94 8.09
C THR A 102 7.65 -8.33 8.16
N GLU A 103 8.37 -8.77 7.12
CA GLU A 103 8.93 -10.12 6.96
C GLU A 103 9.71 -10.62 8.19
N HIS A 104 10.46 -9.73 8.84
CA HIS A 104 11.30 -10.05 9.99
C HIS A 104 10.95 -9.27 11.26
N LEU A 105 9.99 -8.34 11.20
CA LEU A 105 9.59 -7.55 12.36
C LEU A 105 8.78 -8.39 13.36
N ASN A 106 8.92 -8.09 14.66
CA ASN A 106 8.07 -8.68 15.69
C ASN A 106 6.60 -8.28 15.47
N PRO A 107 5.69 -9.22 15.17
CA PRO A 107 4.29 -8.92 14.82
C PRO A 107 3.47 -8.41 16.01
N ARG A 108 4.00 -8.49 17.25
CA ARG A 108 3.35 -7.93 18.44
C ARG A 108 3.54 -6.42 18.56
N LEU A 109 4.54 -5.87 17.89
CA LEU A 109 4.90 -4.44 17.93
C LEU A 109 4.69 -3.76 16.57
N ALA A 110 4.68 -4.53 15.47
CA ALA A 110 4.37 -4.04 14.13
C ALA A 110 3.07 -4.67 13.63
N HIS A 111 2.05 -3.84 13.37
CA HIS A 111 0.72 -4.31 12.93
C HIS A 111 0.40 -3.80 11.53
N VAL A 112 -0.17 -4.68 10.71
CA VAL A 112 -0.75 -4.31 9.41
C VAL A 112 -2.25 -4.16 9.57
N VAL A 113 -2.79 -3.05 9.10
CA VAL A 113 -4.22 -2.75 9.10
C VAL A 113 -4.68 -2.67 7.65
N ALA A 114 -5.55 -3.60 7.27
CA ALA A 114 -6.16 -3.65 5.96
C ALA A 114 -7.69 -3.68 6.14
N LEU A 115 -8.32 -2.49 6.17
CA LEU A 115 -9.76 -2.38 6.36
C LEU A 115 -10.50 -2.60 5.05
N GLY A 116 -11.53 -3.45 5.10
CA GLY A 116 -12.47 -3.62 4.00
C GLY A 116 -13.51 -2.50 3.92
N THR A 117 -14.53 -2.72 3.09
CA THR A 117 -15.70 -1.84 2.96
C THR A 117 -16.31 -1.54 4.33
N PRO A 118 -16.63 -0.27 4.65
CA PRO A 118 -17.24 0.07 5.92
C PRO A 118 -18.62 -0.56 6.06
N THR A 119 -18.90 -1.11 7.24
CA THR A 119 -20.22 -1.60 7.66
C THR A 119 -21.23 -0.46 7.74
N THR A 120 -22.53 -0.77 7.77
CA THR A 120 -23.60 0.23 7.93
C THR A 120 -23.40 1.12 9.16
N THR A 121 -22.91 0.53 10.26
CA THR A 121 -22.61 1.28 11.48
C THR A 121 -21.43 2.23 11.27
N GLU A 122 -20.33 1.77 10.67
CA GLU A 122 -19.16 2.62 10.38
C GLU A 122 -19.49 3.75 9.38
N GLN A 123 -20.41 3.51 8.44
CA GLN A 123 -20.89 4.54 7.51
C GLN A 123 -21.66 5.67 8.22
N GLY A 124 -22.33 5.37 9.33
CA GLY A 124 -23.01 6.34 10.18
C GLY A 124 -22.12 7.03 11.22
N GLN A 125 -20.86 6.59 11.36
CA GLN A 125 -19.89 7.17 12.28
C GLN A 125 -19.13 8.34 11.65
N TRP A 126 -18.37 9.05 12.48
CA TRP A 126 -17.35 9.96 11.97
C TRP A 126 -16.32 9.17 11.15
N TYR A 127 -15.96 9.65 9.96
CA TYR A 127 -15.17 8.90 8.99
C TYR A 127 -13.84 8.36 9.54
N PHE A 128 -13.14 9.13 10.37
CA PHE A 128 -11.86 8.73 10.96
C PHE A 128 -12.01 7.73 12.11
N GLN A 129 -13.21 7.55 12.68
CA GLN A 129 -13.43 6.76 13.89
C GLN A 129 -12.95 5.31 13.75
N ARG A 130 -13.21 4.66 12.61
CA ARG A 130 -12.74 3.29 12.35
C ARG A 130 -11.22 3.18 12.27
N TYR A 131 -10.55 4.22 11.78
CA TYR A 131 -9.08 4.23 11.67
C TYR A 131 -8.42 4.53 13.02
N VAL A 132 -9.04 5.40 13.84
CA VAL A 132 -8.56 5.75 15.19
C VAL A 132 -8.42 4.52 16.09
N GLN A 133 -9.30 3.52 15.93
CA GLN A 133 -9.26 2.27 16.68
C GLN A 133 -7.98 1.45 16.46
N HIS A 134 -7.23 1.74 15.40
CA HIS A 134 -6.02 1.02 15.02
C HIS A 134 -4.74 1.85 15.18
N LEU A 135 -4.80 3.03 15.78
CA LEU A 135 -3.61 3.86 16.00
C LEU A 135 -2.64 3.20 17.00
N PRO A 136 -1.32 3.44 16.85
CA PRO A 136 -0.31 2.82 17.69
C PRO A 136 -0.35 3.32 19.14
N THR A 137 0.02 2.43 20.06
CA THR A 137 0.47 2.80 21.41
C THR A 137 2.00 2.87 21.47
N ALA A 138 2.56 3.31 22.60
CA ALA A 138 4.00 3.49 22.78
C ALA A 138 4.80 2.24 22.41
N GLY A 139 5.80 2.39 21.53
CA GLY A 139 6.64 1.31 21.03
C GLY A 139 6.05 0.56 19.83
N HIS A 140 4.85 0.92 19.37
CA HIS A 140 4.19 0.25 18.25
C HIS A 140 4.34 1.01 16.91
N LEU A 141 4.43 0.21 15.85
CA LEU A 141 4.40 0.63 14.45
C LEU A 141 3.11 0.07 13.81
N VAL A 142 2.36 0.93 13.12
CA VAL A 142 1.16 0.52 12.37
C VAL A 142 1.32 0.87 10.90
N LEU A 143 1.16 -0.13 10.04
CA LEU A 143 1.21 -0.04 8.58
C LEU A 143 -0.22 -0.17 8.05
N PHE A 144 -0.74 0.87 7.40
CA PHE A 144 -2.06 0.87 6.78
C PHE A 144 -1.94 0.47 5.29
N ASP A 145 -2.48 -0.70 4.92
CA ASP A 145 -2.71 -1.08 3.53
C ASP A 145 -4.02 -0.46 3.06
N ARG A 146 -3.89 0.70 2.40
CA ARG A 146 -4.92 1.73 2.30
C ARG A 146 -5.30 2.33 3.65
N SER A 147 -5.77 3.56 3.63
CA SER A 147 -5.98 4.37 4.82
C SER A 147 -7.25 5.22 4.71
N TRP A 148 -7.37 6.22 5.58
CA TRP A 148 -8.37 7.28 5.43
C TRP A 148 -8.31 7.99 4.07
N TYR A 149 -7.19 7.90 3.33
CA TYR A 149 -7.12 8.40 1.95
C TYR A 149 -7.96 7.63 0.93
N ASN A 150 -8.62 6.54 1.31
CA ASN A 150 -9.67 5.94 0.49
C ASN A 150 -10.71 6.98 0.04
N ARG A 151 -11.10 7.91 0.92
CA ARG A 151 -12.03 8.99 0.57
C ARG A 151 -11.45 9.99 -0.42
N GLY A 152 -10.17 10.29 -0.31
CA GLY A 152 -9.45 11.18 -1.24
C GLY A 152 -9.17 10.57 -2.62
N GLY A 153 -9.43 9.27 -2.81
CA GLY A 153 -9.14 8.55 -4.04
C GLY A 153 -10.31 7.69 -4.52
N VAL A 154 -10.31 6.42 -4.12
CA VAL A 154 -11.23 5.41 -4.65
C VAL A 154 -12.71 5.73 -4.38
N GLU A 155 -13.07 6.23 -3.19
CA GLU A 155 -14.48 6.54 -2.90
C GLU A 155 -14.98 7.67 -3.79
N ARG A 156 -14.14 8.69 -4.07
CA ARG A 156 -14.49 9.79 -4.96
C ARG A 156 -14.68 9.32 -6.39
N VAL A 157 -13.75 8.52 -6.92
CA VAL A 157 -13.77 8.05 -8.32
C VAL A 157 -14.91 7.06 -8.56
N MET A 158 -15.22 6.22 -7.58
CA MET A 158 -16.28 5.20 -7.69
C MET A 158 -17.66 5.69 -7.25
N GLY A 159 -17.77 6.93 -6.73
CA GLY A 159 -19.04 7.49 -6.25
C GLY A 159 -19.52 6.90 -4.91
N PHE A 160 -18.62 6.39 -4.07
CA PHE A 160 -18.93 5.87 -2.73
C PHE A 160 -19.01 6.96 -1.65
N CYS A 161 -18.62 8.20 -1.97
CA CYS A 161 -18.83 9.36 -1.13
C CYS A 161 -19.47 10.51 -1.92
N THR A 162 -20.20 11.39 -1.24
CA THR A 162 -20.69 12.62 -1.86
C THR A 162 -19.55 13.62 -2.06
N ASP A 163 -19.74 14.59 -2.96
CA ASP A 163 -18.76 15.67 -3.19
C ASP A 163 -18.48 16.46 -1.90
N GLU A 164 -19.51 16.65 -1.07
CA GLU A 164 -19.39 17.32 0.22
C GLU A 164 -18.59 16.49 1.23
N GLN A 165 -18.80 15.18 1.29
CA GLN A 165 -17.99 14.29 2.13
C GLN A 165 -16.53 14.28 1.71
N HIS A 166 -16.26 14.30 0.40
CA HIS A 166 -14.91 14.36 -0.13
C HIS A 166 -14.22 15.68 0.22
N ARG A 167 -14.89 16.82 0.00
CA ARG A 167 -14.37 18.15 0.37
C ARG A 167 -14.08 18.24 1.87
N LEU A 168 -15.02 17.79 2.70
CA LEU A 168 -14.85 17.76 4.14
C LEU A 168 -13.67 16.88 4.56
N PHE A 169 -13.47 15.74 3.90
CA PHE A 169 -12.30 14.89 4.15
C PHE A 169 -10.98 15.60 3.84
N LEU A 170 -10.88 16.31 2.71
CA LEU A 170 -9.66 17.04 2.34
C LEU A 170 -9.32 18.14 3.36
N GLU A 171 -10.32 18.73 3.99
CA GLU A 171 -10.15 19.71 5.07
C GLU A 171 -9.77 19.05 6.40
N GLN A 172 -10.41 17.91 6.73
CA GLN A 172 -10.20 17.24 8.02
C GLN A 172 -8.93 16.39 8.08
N ALA A 173 -8.48 15.77 6.99
CA ALA A 173 -7.34 14.86 7.02
C ALA A 173 -6.04 15.53 7.52
N PRO A 174 -5.65 16.74 7.06
CA PRO A 174 -4.48 17.43 7.60
C PRO A 174 -4.64 17.79 9.08
N VAL A 175 -5.84 18.17 9.52
CA VAL A 175 -6.13 18.48 10.94
C VAL A 175 -6.00 17.23 11.80
N PHE A 176 -6.58 16.11 11.34
CA PHE A 176 -6.48 14.82 12.01
C PHE A 176 -5.03 14.38 12.15
N GLU A 177 -4.25 14.42 11.06
CA GLU A 177 -2.83 14.07 11.07
C GLU A 177 -2.02 15.01 11.98
N LYS A 178 -2.33 16.31 11.99
CA LYS A 178 -1.71 17.27 12.90
C LYS A 178 -1.95 16.88 14.36
N MET A 179 -3.17 16.46 14.72
CA MET A 179 -3.45 15.99 16.10
C MET A 179 -2.60 14.78 16.48
N LEU A 180 -2.34 13.87 15.54
CA LEU A 180 -1.46 12.71 15.77
C LEU A 180 0.00 13.16 15.99
N ILE A 181 0.48 14.07 15.15
CA ILE A 181 1.84 14.60 15.21
C ILE A 181 2.07 15.40 16.51
N ASP A 182 1.13 16.28 16.86
CA ASP A 182 1.17 17.05 18.11
C ASP A 182 1.16 16.12 19.34
N ALA A 183 0.48 14.98 19.23
CA ALA A 183 0.49 13.96 20.27
C ALA A 183 1.79 13.14 20.31
N GLY A 184 2.73 13.30 19.37
CA GLY A 184 4.02 12.58 19.32
C GLY A 184 4.02 11.31 18.45
N THR A 185 3.05 11.15 17.54
CA THR A 185 3.03 10.07 16.56
C THR A 185 3.61 10.55 15.23
N SER A 186 4.60 9.85 14.68
CA SER A 186 5.06 10.15 13.32
C SER A 186 4.08 9.59 12.30
N VAL A 187 3.76 10.37 11.26
CA VAL A 187 2.90 9.93 10.15
C VAL A 187 3.71 9.98 8.85
N THR A 188 3.98 8.82 8.26
CA THR A 188 4.66 8.69 6.95
C THR A 188 3.64 8.24 5.90
N LYS A 189 3.66 8.86 4.72
CA LYS A 189 2.66 8.60 3.67
C LYS A 189 3.35 8.28 2.35
N PHE A 190 3.20 7.05 1.89
CA PHE A 190 3.73 6.62 0.59
C PHE A 190 2.63 6.57 -0.45
N TRP A 191 2.92 7.11 -1.63
CA TRP A 191 2.11 6.92 -2.83
C TRP A 191 2.91 6.12 -3.86
N PHE A 192 2.45 4.89 -4.12
CA PHE A 192 3.03 4.00 -5.11
C PHE A 192 2.48 4.37 -6.48
N SER A 193 3.33 5.03 -7.28
CA SER A 193 3.03 5.40 -8.66
C SER A 193 3.57 4.34 -9.60
N VAL A 194 2.67 3.70 -10.33
CA VAL A 194 2.98 2.90 -11.51
C VAL A 194 2.36 3.59 -12.72
N THR A 195 3.08 3.54 -13.83
CA THR A 195 2.68 4.00 -15.15
C THR A 195 2.03 2.87 -15.92
#